data_AF-A0A0D8XVJ4-F1
#
_entry.id   AF-A0A0D8XVJ4-F1
#
_cell.length_a   1.000
_cell.length_b   1.000
_cell.length_c   1.000
_cell.angle_alpha   90.00
_cell.angle_beta   90.00
_cell.angle_gamma   90.00
#
_symmetry.space_group_name_H-M   'P 1'
#
loop_
_entity.id
_entity.type
_entity.pdbx_description
1 polymer ?
#
loop_
_entity_poly.entity_id
_entity_poly.type
_entity_poly.pdbx_seq_one_letter_code
_entity_poly.pdbx_strand_id
1 'polypeptide(L)'
;MSYLKAIVLLSALIVFDVRSIIVKISTGKLHGYQTMSDSGKLVNIFKQIPYAAPPVGHLRFQKPRPPDKWEGIREASGIDSYPINN
;
A
#
# COMPACT_ATOMS: atom_id res chain seq x y z
N MET A 1 36.39 -1.09 -25.10
CA MET A 1 35.20 -0.22 -24.93
C MET A 1 33.90 -0.99 -25.19
N SER A 2 33.74 -2.22 -24.64
CA SER A 2 32.63 -3.14 -24.96
C SER A 2 31.84 -3.58 -23.73
N TYR A 3 32.46 -3.60 -22.55
CA TYR A 3 31.83 -4.01 -21.29
C TYR A 3 30.82 -3.00 -20.74
N LEU A 4 30.97 -1.71 -21.05
CA LEU A 4 30.05 -0.66 -20.59
C LEU A 4 28.63 -0.87 -21.14
N LYS A 5 28.50 -1.33 -22.39
CA LYS A 5 27.20 -1.67 -23.00
C LYS A 5 26.61 -2.95 -22.39
N ALA A 6 27.45 -3.94 -22.09
CA ALA A 6 27.02 -5.19 -21.45
C ALA A 6 26.53 -4.98 -20.01
N ILE A 7 27.17 -4.08 -19.24
CA ILE A 7 26.76 -3.73 -17.87
C ILE A 7 25.42 -2.98 -17.88
N VAL A 8 25.20 -2.04 -18.81
CA VAL A 8 23.92 -1.32 -18.94
C VAL A 8 22.77 -2.25 -19.36
N LEU A 9 23.04 -3.24 -20.23
CA LEU A 9 22.07 -4.27 -20.60
C LEU A 9 21.75 -5.23 -19.45
N LEU A 10 22.74 -5.53 -18.60
CA LEU A 10 22.57 -6.40 -17.42
C LEU A 10 21.82 -5.68 -16.28
N SER A 11 22.05 -4.37 -16.09
CA SER A 11 21.34 -3.58 -15.08
C SER A 11 19.86 -3.37 -15.39
N ALA A 12 19.46 -3.44 -16.66
CA ALA A 12 18.06 -3.32 -17.08
C ALA A 12 17.20 -4.56 -16.73
N LEU A 13 17.82 -5.68 -16.31
CA LEU A 13 17.11 -6.91 -15.95
C LEU A 13 16.59 -6.91 -14.49
N ILE A 14 17.03 -5.96 -13.66
CA ILE A 14 16.64 -5.89 -12.24
C ILE A 14 15.59 -4.79 -12.07
N VAL A 15 14.50 -4.88 -12.84
CA VAL A 15 13.29 -4.13 -12.52
C VAL A 15 12.52 -4.99 -11.52
N PHE A 16 12.64 -4.68 -10.23
CA PHE A 16 11.76 -5.26 -9.22
C PHE A 16 10.31 -4.86 -9.55
N ASP A 17 9.56 -5.80 -10.11
CA ASP A 17 8.17 -5.66 -10.53
C ASP A 17 7.24 -5.59 -9.30
N VAL A 18 7.28 -4.47 -8.58
CA VAL A 18 6.20 -4.13 -7.64
C VAL A 18 5.03 -3.64 -8.48
N ARG A 19 4.15 -4.58 -8.88
CA ARG A 19 2.99 -4.23 -9.70
C ARG A 19 2.06 -3.32 -8.90
N SER A 20 1.98 -2.06 -9.32
CA SER A 20 1.00 -1.08 -8.85
C SER A 20 -0.41 -1.57 -9.16
N ILE A 21 -1.31 -1.48 -8.18
CA ILE A 21 -2.71 -1.86 -8.34
C ILE A 21 -3.64 -0.80 -7.74
N ILE A 22 -4.67 -0.41 -8.49
CA ILE A 22 -5.72 0.50 -8.03
C ILE A 22 -7.05 -0.24 -7.92
N VAL A 23 -7.71 -0.16 -6.76
CA VAL A 23 -9.01 -0.79 -6.49
C VAL A 23 -10.02 0.25 -5.99
N LYS A 24 -11.27 0.14 -6.43
CA LYS A 24 -12.39 0.95 -5.92
C LYS A 24 -13.12 0.19 -4.81
N ILE A 25 -13.37 0.88 -3.70
CA ILE A 25 -14.18 0.40 -2.57
C ILE A 25 -15.33 1.39 -2.30
N SER A 26 -16.17 1.10 -1.30
CA SER A 26 -17.35 1.92 -0.95
C SER A 26 -17.01 3.35 -0.52
N THR A 27 -15.81 3.57 0.03
CA THR A 27 -15.36 4.85 0.59
C THR A 27 -14.41 5.64 -0.32
N GLY A 28 -13.90 5.03 -1.40
CA GLY A 28 -12.99 5.71 -2.33
C GLY A 28 -12.16 4.74 -3.18
N LYS A 29 -11.05 5.23 -3.74
CA LYS A 29 -10.07 4.42 -4.48
C LYS A 29 -8.80 4.22 -3.63
N LEU A 30 -8.19 3.04 -3.74
CA LEU A 30 -6.96 2.66 -3.06
C LEU A 30 -5.88 2.34 -4.08
N HIS A 31 -4.64 2.75 -3.79
CA HIS A 31 -3.44 2.32 -4.51
C HIS A 31 -2.62 1.40 -3.62
N GLY A 32 -2.52 0.13 -3.99
CA GLY A 32 -1.72 -0.87 -3.30
C GLY A 32 -0.67 -1.46 -4.24
N TYR A 33 -0.14 -2.61 -3.86
CA TYR A 33 0.86 -3.31 -4.65
C TYR A 33 0.65 -4.83 -4.62
N GLN A 34 1.22 -5.51 -5.60
CA GLN A 34 1.24 -6.96 -5.67
C GLN A 34 2.63 -7.49 -5.27
N THR A 35 2.68 -8.57 -4.50
CA THR A 35 3.93 -9.23 -4.09
C THR A 35 3.77 -10.75 -4.06
N MET A 36 4.88 -11.47 -4.06
CA MET A 36 4.88 -12.91 -3.82
C MET A 36 4.78 -13.19 -2.31
N SER A 37 3.91 -14.10 -1.91
CA SER A 37 3.86 -14.65 -0.56
C SER A 37 4.99 -15.67 -0.34
N ASP A 38 5.25 -16.02 0.92
CA ASP A 38 6.21 -17.07 1.29
C ASP A 38 5.88 -18.44 0.67
N SER A 39 4.61 -18.66 0.34
CA SER A 39 4.11 -19.85 -0.35
C SER A 39 4.23 -19.79 -1.88
N GLY A 40 4.88 -18.77 -2.44
CA GLY A 40 5.04 -18.59 -3.88
C GLY A 40 3.76 -18.18 -4.62
N LYS A 41 2.77 -17.62 -3.91
CA LYS A 41 1.53 -17.11 -4.52
C LYS A 41 1.59 -15.61 -4.66
N LEU A 42 1.12 -15.13 -5.81
CA LEU A 42 1.02 -13.70 -6.06
C LEU A 42 -0.20 -13.13 -5.31
N VAL A 43 0.01 -12.14 -4.43
CA VAL A 43 -1.01 -11.55 -3.55
C VAL A 43 -1.06 -10.03 -3.68
N ASN A 44 -2.26 -9.46 -3.56
CA ASN A 44 -2.47 -8.01 -3.55
C ASN A 44 -2.47 -7.51 -2.10
N ILE A 45 -1.71 -6.45 -1.82
CA ILE A 45 -1.55 -5.87 -0.50
C ILE A 45 -2.08 -4.43 -0.50
N PHE A 46 -2.96 -4.15 0.46
CA PHE A 46 -3.47 -2.80 0.75
C PHE A 46 -3.44 -2.60 2.27
N LYS A 47 -2.74 -1.55 2.72
CA LYS A 47 -2.49 -1.26 4.14
C LYS A 47 -3.15 0.05 4.56
N GLN A 48 -3.32 0.24 5.87
CA GLN A 48 -3.77 1.51 6.49
C GLN A 48 -5.12 2.04 5.96
N ILE A 49 -6.04 1.13 5.59
CA ILE A 49 -7.38 1.48 5.12
C ILE A 49 -8.27 1.83 6.33
N PRO A 50 -8.86 3.04 6.41
CA PRO A 50 -9.80 3.38 7.46
C PRO A 50 -11.06 2.53 7.37
N TYR A 51 -11.39 1.83 8.45
CA TYR A 51 -12.63 1.06 8.57
C TYR A 51 -13.66 1.74 9.49
N ALA A 52 -13.25 2.77 10.22
CA ALA A 52 -14.09 3.56 11.10
C ALA A 52 -13.55 5.00 11.20
N ALA A 53 -14.41 5.94 11.62
CA ALA A 53 -13.99 7.28 11.99
C ALA A 53 -13.02 7.24 13.20
N PRO A 54 -12.01 8.14 13.27
CA PRO A 54 -11.07 8.18 14.39
C PRO A 54 -11.78 8.35 15.75
N PRO A 55 -11.50 7.50 16.76
CA PRO A 55 -12.20 7.50 18.06
C PRO A 55 -11.64 8.58 19.02
N VAL A 56 -11.51 9.81 18.54
CA VAL A 56 -10.92 10.95 19.27
C VAL A 56 -11.99 11.96 19.69
N GLY A 57 -11.64 12.83 20.65
CA GLY A 57 -12.55 13.86 21.15
C GLY A 57 -13.85 13.27 21.71
N HIS A 58 -14.99 13.81 21.27
CA HIS A 58 -16.30 13.35 21.69
C HIS A 58 -16.62 11.90 21.29
N LEU A 59 -15.93 11.34 20.28
CA LEU A 59 -16.10 9.96 19.85
C LEU A 59 -15.38 8.95 20.75
N ARG A 60 -14.55 9.42 21.69
CA ARG A 60 -13.87 8.54 22.64
C ARG A 60 -14.90 7.74 23.46
N PHE A 61 -14.64 6.45 23.63
CA PHE A 61 -15.52 5.49 24.32
C PHE A 61 -16.91 5.30 23.70
N GLN A 62 -17.18 5.85 22.51
CA GLN A 62 -18.41 5.58 21.77
C GLN A 62 -18.26 4.37 20.84
N LYS A 63 -19.38 3.85 20.34
CA LYS A 63 -19.37 2.85 19.26
C LYS A 63 -18.66 3.43 18.02
N PRO A 64 -17.91 2.61 17.26
CA PRO A 64 -17.32 3.05 16.00
C PRO A 64 -18.36 3.61 15.06
N ARG A 65 -18.02 4.72 14.38
CA ARG A 65 -18.83 5.28 13.30
C ARG A 65 -18.20 4.93 11.95
N PRO A 66 -18.99 4.85 10.86
CA PRO A 66 -18.45 4.63 9.52
C PRO A 66 -17.33 5.63 9.18
N PRO A 67 -16.32 5.24 8.40
CA PRO A 67 -15.25 6.14 7.98
C PRO A 67 -15.77 7.14 6.93
N ASP A 68 -15.15 8.31 6.88
CA ASP A 68 -15.43 9.30 5.86
C ASP A 68 -15.01 8.80 4.46
N LYS A 69 -15.75 9.22 3.44
CA LYS A 69 -15.33 9.03 2.04
C LYS A 69 -14.18 9.98 1.73
N TRP A 70 -13.30 9.58 0.82
CA TRP A 70 -12.25 10.45 0.29
C TRP A 70 -12.35 10.60 -1.22
N GLU A 71 -11.89 11.74 -1.70
CA GLU A 71 -11.69 12.01 -3.12
C GLU A 71 -10.29 11.54 -3.57
N GLY A 72 -10.13 11.34 -4.87
CA GLY A 72 -8.86 10.89 -5.44
C GLY A 72 -8.53 9.42 -5.12
N ILE A 73 -7.22 9.12 -5.06
CA ILE A 73 -6.68 7.79 -4.80
C ILE A 73 -5.89 7.86 -3.49
N ARG A 74 -6.23 7.02 -2.53
CA ARG A 74 -5.52 6.91 -1.25
C ARG A 74 -4.38 5.91 -1.38
N GLU A 75 -3.19 6.33 -0.96
CA GLU A 75 -2.04 5.43 -0.84
C GLU A 75 -2.29 4.38 0.25
N ALA A 76 -2.23 3.11 -0.15
CA ALA A 76 -2.38 1.92 0.68
C ALA A 76 -1.17 0.98 0.50
N SER A 77 -0.04 1.54 0.10
CA SER A 77 1.25 0.86 -0.11
C SER A 77 2.22 1.06 1.07
N GLY A 78 1.81 1.79 2.12
CA GLY A 78 2.68 2.24 3.21
C GLY A 78 3.46 1.12 3.89
N ILE A 79 4.73 1.37 4.16
CA ILE A 79 5.58 0.52 5.03
C ILE A 79 4.94 0.49 6.42
N ASP A 80 5.01 -0.65 7.11
CA ASP A 80 4.50 -0.79 8.47
C ASP A 80 5.32 0.12 9.40
N SER A 81 4.89 1.37 9.55
CA SER A 81 5.36 2.25 10.61
C SER A 81 4.71 1.76 11.90
N TYR A 82 5.23 0.67 12.46
CA TYR A 82 4.95 0.35 13.86
C TYR A 82 5.31 1.59 14.67
N PRO A 83 4.40 2.16 15.47
CA PRO A 83 4.79 3.20 16.41
C PRO A 83 5.85 2.58 17.31
N ILE A 84 7.08 3.09 17.24
CA ILE A 84 8.12 2.74 18.18
C ILE A 84 7.64 3.34 19.49
N ASN A 85 7.18 2.49 20.41
CA ASN A 85 6.69 2.92 21.71
C ASN A 85 7.83 3.68 22.40
N ASN A 86 7.64 4.98 22.65
CA ASN A 86 8.49 5.78 23.53
C ASN A 86 7.85 5.85 24.91
#